data_AF-A0A016V4H6-F1
#
_entry.id   AF-A0A016V4H6-F1
#
_cell.length_a   1.000
_cell.length_b   1.000
_cell.length_c   1.000
_cell.angle_alpha   90.00
_cell.angle_beta   90.00
_cell.angle_gamma   90.00
#
_symmetry.space_group_name_H-M   'P 1'
#
loop_
_entity.id
_entity.type
_entity.pdbx_description
1 polymer ?
#
loop_
_entity_poly.entity_id
_entity_poly.type
_entity_poly.pdbx_seq_one_letter_code
_entity_poly.pdbx_strand_id
1 'polypeptide(L)'
;MEAKTVNVERWIAENKEDFVPPVCNKCMFSEQLKVFFVGGPNSRKDYHLEEGEEFFYQRNGDMVLKVIERGHPRDITIKEGAHKFLLCV
;
A
#
# COMPACT_ATOMS: atom_id res chain seq x y z
N MET A 1 -13.45 -20.84 -9.32
CA MET A 1 -13.08 -19.45 -9.65
C MET A 1 -12.10 -19.50 -10.80
N GLU A 2 -12.37 -18.80 -11.91
CA GLU A 2 -11.36 -18.59 -12.95
C GLU A 2 -10.27 -17.65 -12.43
N ALA A 3 -9.00 -18.00 -12.63
CA ALA A 3 -7.88 -17.15 -12.28
C ALA A 3 -7.81 -15.97 -13.27
N LYS A 4 -8.25 -14.79 -12.83
CA LYS A 4 -8.15 -13.57 -13.63
C LYS A 4 -6.71 -13.07 -13.65
N THR A 5 -6.02 -13.26 -14.77
CA THR A 5 -4.68 -12.68 -14.98
C THR A 5 -4.81 -11.23 -15.43
N VAL A 6 -4.07 -10.32 -14.80
CA VAL A 6 -4.09 -8.88 -15.11
C VAL A 6 -2.68 -8.42 -15.46
N ASN A 7 -2.55 -7.68 -16.56
CA ASN A 7 -1.32 -6.95 -16.85
C ASN A 7 -1.26 -5.70 -15.96
N VAL A 8 -0.39 -5.73 -14.96
CA VAL A 8 -0.29 -4.68 -13.93
C VAL A 8 0.10 -3.33 -14.54
N GLU A 9 1.04 -3.30 -15.50
CA GLU A 9 1.47 -2.04 -16.14
C GLU A 9 0.34 -1.34 -16.88
N ARG A 10 -0.39 -2.11 -17.68
CA ARG A 10 -1.54 -1.59 -18.42
C ARG A 10 -2.62 -1.09 -17.47
N TRP A 11 -2.93 -1.85 -16.42
CA TRP A 11 -3.94 -1.46 -15.43
C TRP A 11 -3.54 -0.17 -14.70
N ILE A 12 -2.27 -0.01 -14.32
CA ILE A 12 -1.81 1.23 -13.69
C ILE A 12 -1.94 2.42 -14.66
N ALA A 13 -1.59 2.23 -15.93
CA ALA A 13 -1.72 3.29 -16.93
C ALA A 13 -3.19 3.72 -17.13
N GLU A 14 -4.12 2.76 -17.16
CA GLU A 14 -5.56 3.01 -17.29
C GLU A 14 -6.17 3.68 -16.05
N ASN A 15 -5.57 3.51 -14.86
CA ASN A 15 -6.06 4.04 -13.58
C ASN A 15 -5.18 5.16 -13.01
N LYS A 16 -4.36 5.80 -13.86
CA LYS A 16 -3.35 6.78 -13.43
C LYS A 16 -3.93 7.94 -12.61
N GLU A 17 -5.16 8.34 -12.91
CA GLU A 17 -5.86 9.44 -12.23
C GLU A 17 -6.22 9.12 -10.77
N ASP A 18 -6.34 7.84 -10.40
CA ASP A 18 -6.65 7.44 -9.03
C ASP A 18 -5.41 7.48 -8.10
N PHE A 19 -4.21 7.54 -8.69
CA PHE A 19 -2.94 7.52 -7.95
C PHE A 19 -2.40 8.92 -7.62
N VAL A 20 -3.18 9.95 -7.90
CA VAL A 20 -2.90 11.34 -7.52
C VAL A 20 -3.95 11.85 -6.53
N PRO A 21 -3.69 12.96 -5.82
CA PRO A 21 -4.68 13.57 -4.94
C PRO A 21 -5.99 13.90 -5.67
N PRO A 22 -7.16 13.71 -5.02
CA PRO A 22 -7.34 13.43 -3.59
C PRO A 22 -7.41 11.94 -3.20
N VAL A 23 -7.45 11.01 -4.16
CA VAL A 23 -7.73 9.59 -3.88
C VAL A 23 -6.45 8.82 -3.50
N CYS A 24 -5.38 8.99 -4.29
CA CYS A 24 -4.06 8.39 -4.10
C CYS A 24 -4.02 6.86 -3.94
N ASN A 25 -5.10 6.11 -4.17
CA ASN A 25 -5.09 4.65 -4.08
C ASN A 25 -6.22 4.02 -4.90
N LYS A 26 -6.01 2.76 -5.32
CA LYS A 26 -7.07 1.97 -5.95
C LYS A 26 -6.93 0.49 -5.61
N CYS A 27 -8.06 -0.15 -5.33
CA CYS A 27 -8.17 -1.58 -5.10
C CYS A 27 -8.25 -2.33 -6.43
N MET A 28 -7.34 -3.27 -6.68
CA MET A 28 -7.35 -4.15 -7.86
C MET A 28 -8.14 -5.43 -7.60
N PHE A 29 -7.98 -6.02 -6.41
CA PHE A 29 -8.67 -7.24 -5.98
C PHE A 29 -9.18 -7.05 -4.56
N SER A 30 -10.43 -7.45 -4.28
CA SER A 30 -11.11 -7.23 -3.00
C SER A 30 -11.70 -8.50 -2.39
N GLU A 31 -11.21 -9.67 -2.82
CA GLU A 31 -11.70 -10.98 -2.38
C GLU A 31 -10.93 -11.42 -1.10
N GLN A 32 -10.43 -12.67 -1.07
CA GLN A 32 -9.67 -13.20 0.07
C GLN A 32 -8.39 -12.41 0.38
N LEU A 33 -7.69 -11.91 -0.64
CA LEU A 33 -6.55 -11.02 -0.50
C LEU A 33 -6.91 -9.67 -1.13
N LYS A 34 -6.87 -8.60 -0.32
CA LYS A 34 -7.04 -7.25 -0.82
C LYS A 34 -5.73 -6.74 -1.40
N VAL A 35 -5.73 -6.37 -2.68
CA VAL A 35 -4.55 -5.85 -3.36
C VAL A 35 -4.80 -4.40 -3.75
N PHE A 36 -4.08 -3.49 -3.10
CA PHE A 36 -4.15 -2.06 -3.37
C PHE A 36 -2.88 -1.58 -4.07
N PHE A 37 -3.06 -0.63 -4.98
CA PHE A 37 -1.99 0.22 -5.48
C PHE A 37 -2.16 1.61 -4.89
N VAL A 38 -1.09 2.16 -4.34
CA VAL A 38 -1.09 3.44 -3.64
C VAL A 38 -0.08 4.37 -4.31
N GLY A 39 -0.54 5.56 -4.66
CA GLY A 39 0.26 6.64 -5.24
C GLY A 39 0.53 7.76 -4.24
N GLY A 40 0.89 8.94 -4.76
CA GLY A 40 1.22 10.09 -3.94
C GLY A 40 1.22 11.41 -4.71
N PRO A 41 1.51 12.54 -4.03
CA PRO A 41 1.85 12.63 -2.62
C PRO A 41 0.63 12.38 -1.71
N ASN A 42 0.82 11.61 -0.63
CA ASN A 42 -0.20 11.38 0.39
C ASN A 42 0.44 11.34 1.78
N SER A 43 -0.13 12.06 2.75
CA SER A 43 0.32 12.05 4.14
C SER A 43 -0.87 12.28 5.05
N ARG A 44 -1.05 11.42 6.04
CA ARG A 44 -2.10 11.55 7.06
C ARG A 44 -1.52 11.47 8.47
N LYS A 45 -2.30 11.91 9.46
CA LYS A 45 -1.90 11.94 10.88
C LYS A 45 -2.46 10.77 11.70
N ASP A 46 -3.47 10.10 11.18
CA ASP A 46 -4.15 8.98 11.82
C ASP A 46 -3.40 7.66 11.54
N TYR A 47 -3.55 6.70 12.45
CA TYR A 47 -3.00 5.35 12.34
C TYR A 47 -4.10 4.37 11.94
N HIS A 48 -3.75 3.41 11.09
CA HIS A 48 -4.61 2.29 10.76
C HIS A 48 -4.39 1.15 11.76
N LEU A 49 -5.47 0.58 12.29
CA LEU A 49 -5.45 -0.61 13.11
C LEU A 49 -6.34 -1.66 12.42
N GLU A 50 -5.69 -2.66 11.83
CA GLU A 50 -6.31 -3.83 11.23
C GLU A 50 -5.64 -5.05 11.87
N GLU A 51 -6.44 -6.00 12.34
CA GLU A 51 -5.92 -7.23 12.92
C GLU A 51 -5.44 -8.14 11.78
N GLY A 52 -4.14 -8.42 11.74
CA GLY A 52 -3.55 -9.30 10.73
C GLY A 52 -2.27 -8.77 10.11
N GLU A 53 -1.95 -9.31 8.93
CA GLU A 53 -0.71 -9.04 8.21
C GLU A 53 -0.96 -8.10 7.03
N GLU A 54 -0.14 -7.06 6.92
CA GLU A 54 -0.06 -6.19 5.75
C GLU A 54 1.30 -6.36 5.06
N PHE A 55 1.28 -6.57 3.74
CA PHE A 55 2.48 -6.64 2.92
C PHE A 55 2.65 -5.38 2.07
N PHE A 56 3.81 -4.76 2.17
CA PHE A 56 4.19 -3.57 1.42
C PHE A 56 5.30 -3.90 0.44
N TYR A 57 5.13 -3.49 -0.81
CA TYR A 57 6.18 -3.51 -1.84
C TYR A 57 6.25 -2.14 -2.53
N GLN A 58 7.36 -1.44 -2.35
CA GLN A 58 7.53 -0.09 -2.88
C GLN A 58 8.07 -0.15 -4.31
N ARG A 59 7.18 -0.03 -5.29
CA ARG A 59 7.55 -0.16 -6.70
C ARG A 59 8.33 1.06 -7.24
N ASN A 60 7.91 2.27 -6.88
CA ASN A 60 8.46 3.53 -7.39
C ASN A 60 8.61 4.55 -6.27
N GLY A 61 9.78 5.20 -6.19
CA GLY A 61 10.11 6.16 -5.12
C GLY A 61 10.25 5.51 -3.74
N ASP A 62 10.32 6.34 -2.72
CA ASP A 62 10.43 5.92 -1.32
C ASP A 62 9.13 6.22 -0.55
N MET A 63 8.85 5.43 0.49
CA MET A 63 7.79 5.73 1.45
C MET A 63 8.28 5.65 2.90
N VAL A 64 7.55 6.30 3.80
CA VAL A 64 7.73 6.18 5.25
C VAL A 64 6.45 5.62 5.85
N LEU A 65 6.56 4.43 6.44
CA LEU A 65 5.51 3.79 7.20
C LEU A 65 5.67 4.18 8.68
N LYS A 66 4.68 4.90 9.22
CA LYS A 66 4.64 5.29 10.64
C LYS A 66 3.91 4.21 11.41
N VAL A 67 4.55 3.66 12.45
CA VAL A 67 3.98 2.60 13.29
C VAL A 67 4.06 2.97 14.76
N ILE A 68 3.22 2.35 15.59
CA ILE A 68 3.37 2.35 17.03
C ILE A 68 3.95 1.00 17.45
N GLU A 69 5.21 1.00 17.88
CA GLU A 69 5.89 -0.21 18.34
C GLU A 69 6.11 -0.11 19.85
N ARG A 70 5.54 -1.06 20.61
CA ARG A 70 5.64 -1.09 22.09
C ARG A 70 5.20 0.23 22.75
N GLY A 71 4.15 0.86 22.22
CA GLY A 71 3.60 2.12 22.73
C GLY A 71 4.37 3.38 22.29
N HIS A 72 5.40 3.25 21.46
CA HIS A 72 6.20 4.38 20.98
C HIS A 72 6.10 4.56 19.45
N PRO A 73 5.98 5.79 18.94
CA PRO A 73 6.03 6.04 17.50
C PRO A 73 7.40 5.69 16.91
N ARG A 74 7.38 5.03 15.76
CA ARG A 74 8.56 4.67 14.98
C ARG A 74 8.29 4.88 13.50
N ASP A 75 9.26 5.47 12.80
CA ASP A 75 9.24 5.62 11.35
C ASP A 75 10.06 4.50 10.70
N ILE A 76 9.45 3.80 9.74
CA ILE A 76 10.08 2.76 8.94
C ILE A 76 10.16 3.25 7.50
N THR A 77 11.38 3.51 7.01
CA THR A 77 11.58 3.85 5.59
C THR A 77 11.59 2.58 4.74
N ILE A 78 10.77 2.56 3.68
CA ILE A 78 10.74 1.51 2.66
C ILE A 78 11.21 2.15 1.36
N LYS A 79 12.39 1.72 0.90
CA LYS A 79 13.04 2.22 -0.31
C LYS A 79 12.44 1.62 -1.57
N GLU A 80 12.61 2.28 -2.70
CA GLU A 80 12.26 1.70 -4.01
C GLU A 80 12.82 0.28 -4.18
N GLY A 81 11.99 -0.66 -4.63
CA GLY A 81 12.30 -2.08 -4.78
C GLY A 81 12.30 -2.89 -3.48
N ALA A 82 12.18 -2.24 -2.30
CA ALA A 82 12.14 -2.95 -1.03
C ALA A 82 10.72 -3.42 -0.67
N HIS A 83 10.66 -4.46 0.17
CA HIS A 83 9.42 -4.97 0.73
C HIS A 83 9.47 -5.03 2.25
N LYS A 84 8.29 -4.98 2.89
CA LYS A 84 8.10 -5.15 4.34
C LYS A 84 6.82 -5.91 4.62
N PHE A 85 6.86 -6.75 5.64
CA PHE A 85 5.67 -7.29 6.29
C PHE A 85 5.46 -6.53 7.60
N LEU A 86 4.22 -6.12 7.85
CA LEU A 86 3.76 -5.57 9.11
C LEU A 86 2.74 -6.55 9.69
N LEU A 87 3.00 -7.07 10.88
CA LEU A 87 2.03 -7.83 11.65
C LEU A 87 1.46 -6.91 12.72
N CYS A 88 0.16 -6.61 12.61
CA CYS A 88 -0.59 -5.88 13.63
C CYS A 88 -1.38 -6.89 14.45
N VAL A 89 -0.98 -7.04 15.71
CA VAL A 89 -1.62 -7.87 16.75
C VAL A 89 -1.65 -7.12 18.07
#